data_AF-A0A956SVJ7-F1
#
_entry.id   AF-A0A956SVJ7-F1
#
_cell.length_a   1.000
_cell.length_b   1.000
_cell.length_c   1.000
_cell.angle_alpha   90.00
_cell.angle_beta   90.00
_cell.angle_gamma   90.00
#
_symmetry.space_group_name_H-M   'P 1'
#
loop_
_entity.id
_entity.type
_entity.pdbx_description
1 polymer ?
#
loop_
_entity_poly.entity_id
_entity_poly.type
_entity_poly.pdbx_seq_one_letter_code
_entity_poly.pdbx_strand_id
1 'polypeptide(L)' 'AITYHRRLRSKANLRTVLDEIPGVGPARRRALLRRFGSVKRLRDAAVDEIAGTEGVSEALAASIHAHLHAGS' A
#
# COMPACT_ATOMS: atom_id res chain seq x y z
N ALA A 1 -19.31 0.92 20.26
CA ALA A 1 -18.92 0.34 18.96
C ALA A 1 -17.87 1.23 18.28
N ILE A 2 -16.57 0.92 18.42
CA ILE A 2 -15.45 1.76 17.91
C ILE A 2 -14.74 1.10 16.70
N THR A 3 -15.10 -0.14 16.37
CA THR A 3 -14.36 -0.99 15.43
C THR A 3 -14.70 -0.71 13.95
N TYR A 4 -15.88 -0.16 13.66
CA TYR A 4 -16.33 0.06 12.28
C TYR A 4 -15.63 1.26 11.61
N HIS A 5 -15.46 2.38 12.32
CA HIS A 5 -14.79 3.57 11.77
C HIS A 5 -13.28 3.39 11.58
N ARG A 6 -12.64 2.48 12.34
CA ARG A 6 -11.19 2.23 12.24
C ARG A 6 -10.80 1.60 10.89
N ARG A 7 -11.65 0.73 10.33
CA ARG A 7 -11.39 0.05 9.05
C ARG A 7 -11.48 1.01 7.87
N LEU A 8 -12.44 1.93 7.88
CA LEU A 8 -12.60 2.94 6.82
C LEU A 8 -11.39 3.88 6.76
N ARG A 9 -10.93 4.37 7.93
CA ARG A 9 -9.76 5.27 8.02
C ARG A 9 -8.47 4.61 7.55
N SER A 10 -8.28 3.33 7.88
CA SER A 10 -7.08 2.57 7.46
C SER A 10 -7.00 2.36 5.95
N LYS A 11 -8.14 2.23 5.25
CA LYS A 11 -8.20 2.16 3.78
C LYS A 11 -7.99 3.52 3.13
N ALA A 12 -8.54 4.58 3.70
CA ALA A 12 -8.33 5.95 3.22
C ALA A 12 -6.84 6.34 3.30
N ASN A 13 -6.17 6.05 4.42
CA ASN A 13 -4.74 6.30 4.58
C ASN A 13 -3.89 5.53 3.56
N LEU A 14 -4.25 4.30 3.21
CA LEU A 14 -3.51 3.54 2.18
C LEU A 14 -3.68 4.13 0.80
N ARG A 15 -4.84 4.72 0.50
CA ARG A 15 -5.00 5.45 -0.76
C ARG A 15 -4.04 6.64 -0.77
N THR A 16 -4.17 7.56 0.17
CA THR A 16 -3.36 8.79 0.19
C THR A 16 -1.85 8.52 0.12
N VAL A 17 -1.33 7.58 0.90
CA VAL A 17 0.11 7.28 0.87
C VAL A 17 0.55 6.67 -0.46
N LEU A 18 -0.28 5.84 -1.10
CA LEU A 18 0.02 5.29 -2.42
C LEU A 18 -0.09 6.33 -3.54
N ASP A 19 -0.89 7.38 -3.36
CA ASP A 19 -1.00 8.50 -4.30
C ASP A 19 0.28 9.34 -4.35
N GLU A 20 1.01 9.42 -3.24
CA GLU A 20 2.24 10.21 -3.08
C GLU A 20 3.47 9.53 -3.69
N ILE A 21 3.39 8.23 -4.03
CA ILE A 21 4.51 7.46 -4.57
C ILE A 21 4.55 7.57 -6.11
N PRO A 22 5.61 8.16 -6.70
CA PRO A 22 5.77 8.23 -8.14
C PRO A 22 5.73 6.83 -8.79
N GLY A 23 4.98 6.69 -9.88
CA GLY A 23 4.82 5.41 -10.58
C GLY A 23 3.66 4.53 -10.07
N VAL A 24 3.04 4.85 -8.94
CA VAL A 24 1.85 4.16 -8.43
C VAL A 24 0.57 4.80 -8.98
N GLY A 25 0.23 4.39 -10.21
CA GLY A 25 -1.03 4.78 -10.85
C GLY A 25 -2.27 4.11 -10.24
N PRO A 26 -3.48 4.54 -10.65
CA PRO A 26 -4.75 4.06 -10.10
C PRO A 26 -4.96 2.54 -10.26
N ALA A 27 -4.42 1.92 -11.31
CA ALA A 27 -4.49 0.46 -11.50
C ALA A 27 -3.69 -0.30 -10.42
N ARG A 28 -2.40 0.04 -10.26
CA ARG A 28 -1.51 -0.55 -9.24
C ARG A 28 -2.05 -0.32 -7.83
N ARG A 29 -2.54 0.89 -7.57
CA ARG A 29 -3.19 1.23 -6.30
C ARG A 29 -4.37 0.32 -5.98
N ARG A 30 -5.27 0.10 -6.95
CA ARG A 30 -6.40 -0.82 -6.79
C ARG A 30 -5.93 -2.26 -6.55
N ALA A 31 -4.89 -2.71 -7.24
CA ALA A 31 -4.32 -4.03 -7.04
C ALA A 31 -3.74 -4.20 -5.62
N LEU A 32 -2.94 -3.23 -5.15
CA LEU A 32 -2.38 -3.20 -3.79
C LEU A 32 -3.49 -3.14 -2.72
N LEU A 33 -4.52 -2.31 -2.93
CA LEU A 33 -5.69 -2.24 -2.05
C LEU A 33 -6.44 -3.57 -1.98
N ARG A 34 -6.61 -4.25 -3.11
CA ARG A 34 -7.29 -5.55 -3.17
C ARG A 34 -6.48 -6.64 -2.47
N ARG A 35 -5.16 -6.64 -2.66
CA ARG A 35 -4.25 -7.65 -2.09
C ARG A 35 -4.06 -7.46 -0.59
N PHE A 36 -3.70 -6.26 -0.15
CA PHE A 36 -3.28 -6.00 1.24
C PHE A 36 -4.39 -5.40 2.11
N GLY A 37 -5.33 -4.66 1.53
CA GLY A 37 -6.51 -4.13 2.22
C GLY A 37 -6.29 -3.01 3.24
N SER A 38 -5.07 -2.75 3.73
CA SER A 38 -4.76 -1.69 4.72
C SER A 38 -3.27 -1.31 4.72
N VAL A 39 -2.94 -0.06 5.12
CA VAL A 39 -1.55 0.42 5.25
C VAL A 39 -0.71 -0.51 6.09
N LYS A 40 -1.26 -0.92 7.23
CA LYS A 40 -0.56 -1.80 8.16
C LYS A 40 -0.12 -3.09 7.47
N ARG A 41 -1.04 -3.79 6.81
CA ARG A 41 -0.71 -5.03 6.07
C ARG A 41 0.27 -4.82 4.92
N LEU A 42 0.21 -3.67 4.25
CA LEU A 42 1.17 -3.36 3.19
C LEU A 42 2.57 -3.04 3.75
N ARG A 43 2.65 -2.39 4.92
CA ARG A 43 3.91 -2.17 5.65
C ARG A 43 4.53 -3.46 6.14
N ASP A 44 3.70 -4.34 6.70
CA ASP A 44 4.15 -5.62 7.25
C ASP A 44 4.53 -6.64 6.15
N ALA A 45 4.20 -6.36 4.88
CA ALA A 45 4.49 -7.23 3.75
C ALA A 45 5.94 -7.08 3.26
N ALA A 46 6.54 -8.21 2.86
CA ALA A 46 7.86 -8.21 2.26
C ALA A 46 7.85 -7.54 0.87
N VAL A 47 9.00 -7.00 0.45
CA VAL A 47 9.16 -6.37 -0.88
C VAL A 47 8.75 -7.34 -1.99
N ASP A 48 9.12 -8.61 -1.91
CA ASP A 48 8.76 -9.64 -2.89
C ASP A 48 7.24 -9.86 -2.98
N GLU A 49 6.55 -9.78 -1.84
CA GLU A 49 5.10 -9.93 -1.81
C GLU A 49 4.40 -8.73 -2.46
N ILE A 50 4.96 -7.53 -2.29
CA ILE A 50 4.50 -6.30 -2.95
C ILE A 50 4.77 -6.38 -4.45
N ALA A 51 5.95 -6.87 -4.85
CA ALA A 51 6.32 -7.09 -6.26
C ALA A 51 5.45 -8.15 -6.94
N GLY A 52 4.95 -9.14 -6.19
CA GLY A 52 3.95 -10.10 -6.67
C GLY A 52 2.56 -9.50 -6.96
N THR A 53 2.40 -8.19 -6.83
CA THR A 53 1.17 -7.48 -7.23
C THR A 53 1.19 -7.16 -8.71
N GLU A 54 0.07 -7.40 -9.39
CA GLU A 54 -0.06 -7.14 -10.82
C GLU A 54 0.36 -5.71 -11.21
N GLY A 55 1.31 -5.64 -12.16
CA GLY A 55 1.85 -4.39 -12.68
C GLY A 55 2.85 -3.68 -11.75
N VAL A 56 3.22 -4.25 -10.61
CA VAL A 56 4.25 -3.73 -9.71
C VAL A 56 5.58 -4.43 -10.01
N SER A 57 6.62 -3.66 -10.35
CA SER A 57 7.98 -4.21 -10.48
C SER A 57 8.66 -4.27 -9.12
N GLU A 58 9.74 -5.04 -9.03
CA GLU A 58 10.55 -5.14 -7.81
C GLU A 58 11.11 -3.78 -7.36
N ALA A 59 11.58 -2.96 -8.30
CA ALA A 59 12.03 -1.60 -8.02
C ALA A 59 10.91 -0.70 -7.46
N LEU A 60 9.69 -0.83 -8.00
CA LEU A 60 8.54 -0.09 -7.50
C LEU A 60 8.11 -0.62 -6.12
N ALA A 61 8.14 -1.93 -5.91
CA ALA A 61 7.85 -2.56 -4.63
C ALA A 61 8.81 -2.09 -3.53
N ALA A 62 10.11 -2.04 -3.82
CA ALA A 62 11.11 -1.51 -2.90
C ALA A 62 10.84 -0.03 -2.58
N SER A 63 10.50 0.77 -3.60
CA SER A 63 10.15 2.19 -3.42
C SER A 63 8.90 2.35 -2.54
N ILE A 64 7.87 1.53 -2.74
CA ILE A 64 6.67 1.52 -1.92
C ILE A 64 7.00 1.15 -0.47
N HIS A 65 7.73 0.05 -0.27
CA HIS A 65 8.14 -0.41 1.05
C HIS A 65 8.95 0.66 1.79
N ALA A 66 9.95 1.26 1.13
CA ALA A 66 10.77 2.32 1.70
C ALA A 66 9.92 3.55 2.09
N HIS A 67 9.05 4.02 1.20
CA HIS A 67 8.19 5.18 1.47
C HIS A 67 7.25 4.95 2.67
N LEU A 68 6.74 3.72 2.81
CA LEU A 68 5.89 3.36 3.93
C LEU A 68 6.61 3.33 5.29
N HIS A 69 7.93 3.14 5.29
CA HIS A 69 8.77 3.09 6.50
C HIS A 69 9.51 4.41 6.80
N ALA A 70 9.78 5.24 5.78
CA ALA A 70 10.53 6.49 5.93
C ALA A 70 9.79 7.59 6.71
N GLY A 71 8.46 7.49 6.86
CA GLY A 71 7.64 8.47 7.58
C GLY A 71 7.30 8.08 9.03
N SER A 72 8.14 7.28 9.70
CA SER A 72 7.99 6.89 11.12
C SER A 72 9.02 7.56 12.00
#